data_AF-A0A858R8P1-F1
#
_entry.id   AF-A0A858R8P1-F1
#
_cell.length_a   1.000
_cell.length_b   1.000
_cell.length_c   1.000
_cell.angle_alpha   90.00
_cell.angle_beta   90.00
_cell.angle_gamma   90.00
#
_symmetry.space_group_name_H-M   'P 1'
#
loop_
_entity.id
_entity.type
_entity.pdbx_description
1 polymer ?
#
loop_
_entity_poly.entity_id
_entity_poly.type
_entity_poly.pdbx_seq_one_letter_code
_entity_poly.pdbx_strand_id
1 'polypeptide(L)'
;MSSQELFNRAPPGQTAKILGLAGATLAVGLLLVLAAAMPMYILLLYGLVTLGLLGLAGLVRPDLFLLLLTAVMAIRPEEYLDAIGGVEGSSWYKLAYVGILVAYALRFGTQRTVNWPVWALVAIAFYSFVNPNPYPTLTKFQIVKSLFGLAAGFAVFSLYYRTHDLHRLIWAIALIPLISIVGGLVEQLAGLGRMLEFDPISNVQRLQAGSIPAYLASLCLTGFIAAVNEAILDKRRVFWVLAALNLAVMLATLGRMPLALAMMYSLSMLLFLPFSALGVGRRLVLVIGGSLCVGLFAIIFADALITRFLGGGAPGNEGEALNFMGRLVYWELGAEVLEPSPIIGRGLGTGIIFMLDAKIPGNIRAPHNEYLRLLVDGGFIGLTLFLAGFVALLRGQTRGKPKPIRVMAWTGALVLAVFSLTDNAISAPTALTFLLYLALLLQRGEGPSLPRAPR
;
A
#
# COMPACT_ATOMS: atom_id res chain seq x y z
N MET A 1 -57.37 3.49 -4.16
CA MET A 1 -55.94 3.67 -4.47
C MET A 1 -55.40 2.30 -4.83
N SER A 2 -55.02 2.06 -6.09
CA SER A 2 -54.67 0.71 -6.55
C SER A 2 -53.23 0.36 -6.14
N SER A 3 -52.96 -0.92 -5.90
CA SER A 3 -51.62 -1.45 -5.60
C SER A 3 -50.57 -1.13 -6.68
N GLN A 4 -51.01 -0.77 -7.90
CA GLN A 4 -50.15 -0.28 -8.98
C GLN A 4 -49.64 1.15 -8.76
N GLU A 5 -50.40 2.04 -8.12
CA GLU A 5 -49.96 3.43 -7.87
C GLU A 5 -48.90 3.54 -6.77
N LEU A 6 -48.88 2.59 -5.83
CA LEU A 6 -47.84 2.49 -4.79
C LEU A 6 -46.50 2.02 -5.35
N PHE A 7 -46.49 1.22 -6.43
CA PHE A 7 -45.26 0.73 -7.04
C PHE A 7 -44.54 1.77 -7.91
N ASN A 8 -45.29 2.70 -8.52
CA ASN A 8 -44.73 3.73 -9.39
C ASN A 8 -44.13 4.95 -8.66
N ARG A 9 -44.22 5.02 -7.33
CA ARG A 9 -43.62 6.11 -6.51
C ARG A 9 -42.38 5.70 -5.72
N ALA A 10 -41.91 4.47 -5.85
CA ALA A 10 -40.67 4.06 -5.20
C ALA A 10 -39.49 4.83 -5.81
N PRO A 11 -38.69 5.58 -5.03
CA PRO A 11 -37.54 6.30 -5.55
C PRO A 11 -36.60 5.33 -6.29
N PRO A 12 -36.10 5.70 -7.48
CA PRO A 12 -35.19 4.85 -8.25
C PRO A 12 -34.00 4.44 -7.35
N GLY A 13 -33.95 3.15 -7.00
CA GLY A 13 -33.00 2.60 -6.03
C GLY A 13 -33.62 1.76 -4.92
N GLN A 14 -34.93 1.86 -4.64
CA GLN A 14 -35.59 0.97 -3.66
C GLN A 14 -35.77 -0.45 -4.20
N THR A 15 -36.15 -0.61 -5.47
CA THR A 15 -36.36 -1.92 -6.10
C THR A 15 -35.07 -2.74 -6.17
N ALA A 16 -33.94 -2.09 -6.45
CA ALA A 16 -32.62 -2.72 -6.44
C ALA A 16 -32.21 -3.19 -5.03
N LYS A 17 -32.55 -2.41 -3.98
CA LYS A 17 -32.31 -2.81 -2.59
C LYS A 17 -33.14 -4.02 -2.19
N ILE A 18 -34.41 -4.07 -2.59
CA ILE A 18 -35.31 -5.18 -2.28
C ILE A 18 -34.86 -6.47 -2.99
N LEU A 19 -34.51 -6.39 -4.28
CA LEU A 19 -33.99 -7.53 -5.04
C LEU A 19 -32.65 -8.02 -4.48
N GLY A 20 -31.76 -7.11 -4.08
CA GLY A 20 -30.51 -7.46 -3.40
C GLY A 20 -30.72 -8.16 -2.06
N LEU A 21 -31.69 -7.70 -1.26
CA LEU A 21 -32.03 -8.32 0.02
C LEU A 21 -32.61 -9.73 -0.16
N ALA A 22 -33.53 -9.88 -1.11
CA ALA A 22 -34.16 -11.16 -1.43
C ALA A 22 -33.14 -12.18 -1.95
N GLY A 23 -32.23 -11.76 -2.85
CA GLY A 23 -31.14 -12.60 -3.35
C GLY A 23 -30.19 -13.05 -2.24
N ALA A 24 -29.84 -12.15 -1.33
CA ALA A 24 -29.01 -12.47 -0.17
C ALA A 24 -29.70 -13.47 0.77
N THR A 25 -31.00 -13.32 1.00
CA THR A 25 -31.76 -14.21 1.88
C THR A 25 -31.88 -15.62 1.28
N LEU A 26 -32.09 -15.71 -0.03
CA LEU A 26 -32.19 -16.99 -0.75
C LEU A 26 -30.83 -17.71 -0.79
N ALA A 27 -29.75 -16.97 -0.98
CA ALA A 27 -28.38 -17.50 -0.91
C ALA A 27 -28.07 -18.04 0.51
N VAL A 28 -28.39 -17.29 1.57
CA VAL A 28 -28.21 -17.75 2.96
C VAL A 28 -29.06 -18.99 3.25
N GLY A 29 -30.30 -19.04 2.76
CA GLY A 29 -31.18 -20.21 2.92
C GLY A 29 -30.63 -21.48 2.25
N LEU A 30 -30.17 -21.37 1.01
CA LEU A 30 -29.57 -22.50 0.26
C LEU A 30 -28.29 -23.01 0.93
N LEU A 31 -27.49 -22.06 1.41
CA LEU A 31 -26.28 -22.33 2.16
C LEU A 31 -26.61 -23.11 3.44
N LEU A 32 -27.59 -22.69 4.25
CA LEU A 32 -27.99 -23.38 5.48
C LEU A 32 -28.46 -24.83 5.25
N VAL A 33 -29.15 -25.10 4.13
CA VAL A 33 -29.54 -26.47 3.74
C VAL A 33 -28.32 -27.33 3.39
N LEU A 34 -27.33 -26.79 2.68
CA LEU A 34 -26.07 -27.45 2.38
C LEU A 34 -25.24 -27.75 3.65
N ALA A 35 -25.22 -26.83 4.62
CA ALA A 35 -24.60 -27.05 5.93
C ALA A 35 -25.23 -28.20 6.69
N ALA A 36 -26.57 -28.27 6.72
CA ALA A 36 -27.30 -29.32 7.41
C ALA A 36 -27.02 -30.71 6.82
N ALA A 37 -26.78 -30.79 5.50
CA ALA A 37 -26.50 -32.03 4.81
C ALA A 37 -25.05 -32.53 4.99
N MET A 38 -24.08 -31.64 5.28
CA MET A 38 -22.67 -32.03 5.38
C MET A 38 -21.94 -31.24 6.50
N PRO A 39 -21.75 -31.83 7.70
CA PRO A 39 -21.24 -31.13 8.89
C PRO A 39 -19.88 -30.46 8.74
N MET A 40 -18.95 -31.03 7.96
CA MET A 40 -17.66 -30.39 7.67
C MET A 40 -17.79 -29.10 6.86
N TYR A 41 -18.88 -28.95 6.10
CA TYR A 41 -19.16 -27.75 5.33
C TYR A 41 -19.83 -26.67 6.19
N ILE A 42 -20.25 -26.95 7.44
CA ILE A 42 -20.85 -25.95 8.32
C ILE A 42 -19.86 -24.83 8.64
N LEU A 43 -18.59 -25.17 8.93
CA LEU A 43 -17.56 -24.16 9.21
C LEU A 43 -17.21 -23.35 7.96
N LEU A 44 -17.07 -24.02 6.81
CA LEU A 44 -16.87 -23.34 5.53
C LEU A 44 -18.04 -22.41 5.20
N LEU A 45 -19.26 -22.89 5.42
CA LEU A 45 -20.48 -22.13 5.21
C LEU A 45 -20.58 -20.93 6.13
N TYR A 46 -20.31 -21.11 7.42
CA TYR A 46 -20.30 -20.04 8.39
C TYR A 46 -19.27 -18.98 7.99
N GLY A 47 -18.09 -19.39 7.52
CA GLY A 47 -17.09 -18.52 6.92
C GLY A 47 -17.64 -17.76 5.71
N LEU A 48 -18.24 -18.46 4.73
CA LEU A 48 -18.80 -17.86 3.52
C LEU A 48 -19.98 -16.92 3.81
N VAL A 49 -20.87 -17.26 4.73
CA VAL A 49 -21.99 -16.42 5.16
C VAL A 49 -21.47 -15.20 5.90
N THR A 50 -20.49 -15.36 6.79
CA THR A 50 -19.85 -14.23 7.49
C THR A 50 -19.16 -13.31 6.49
N LEU A 51 -18.38 -13.85 5.54
CA LEU A 51 -17.77 -13.09 4.46
C LEU A 51 -18.81 -12.41 3.57
N GLY A 52 -19.93 -13.08 3.27
CA GLY A 52 -21.04 -12.54 2.51
C GLY A 52 -21.74 -11.38 3.24
N LEU A 53 -22.02 -11.53 4.54
CA LEU A 53 -22.59 -10.48 5.38
C LEU A 53 -21.63 -9.29 5.53
N LEU A 54 -20.33 -9.55 5.70
CA LEU A 54 -19.30 -8.52 5.71
C LEU A 54 -19.20 -7.82 4.35
N GLY A 55 -19.33 -8.55 3.24
CA GLY A 55 -19.38 -7.99 1.89
C GLY A 55 -20.61 -7.09 1.70
N LEU A 56 -21.79 -7.54 2.13
CA LEU A 56 -23.03 -6.74 2.10
C LEU A 56 -22.94 -5.51 3.00
N ALA A 57 -22.42 -5.66 4.23
CA ALA A 57 -22.16 -4.54 5.12
C ALA A 57 -21.15 -3.56 4.51
N GLY A 58 -20.14 -4.07 3.79
CA GLY A 58 -19.19 -3.30 3.00
C GLY A 58 -19.86 -2.50 1.87
N LEU A 59 -20.86 -3.05 1.19
CA LEU A 59 -21.67 -2.29 0.22
C LEU A 59 -22.50 -1.20 0.91
N VAL A 60 -23.01 -1.47 2.13
CA VAL A 60 -23.83 -0.56 2.92
C VAL A 60 -23.02 0.48 3.70
N ARG A 61 -21.71 0.30 3.91
CA ARG A 61 -20.78 1.26 4.54
C ARG A 61 -19.34 1.08 4.02
N PRO A 62 -19.06 1.31 2.72
CA PRO A 62 -17.72 1.08 2.16
C PRO A 62 -16.70 2.07 2.72
N ASP A 63 -17.16 3.23 3.23
CA ASP A 63 -16.35 4.18 3.99
C ASP A 63 -15.75 3.57 5.25
N LEU A 64 -16.57 2.88 6.05
CA LEU A 64 -16.13 2.24 7.29
C LEU A 64 -15.24 1.04 6.97
N PHE A 65 -15.60 0.24 5.97
CA PHE A 65 -14.81 -0.94 5.59
C PHE A 65 -13.45 -0.55 5.02
N LEU A 66 -13.35 0.52 4.22
CA LEU A 66 -12.06 1.02 3.75
C LEU A 66 -11.20 1.53 4.93
N LEU A 67 -11.82 2.21 5.89
CA LEU A 67 -11.14 2.66 7.11
C LEU A 67 -10.63 1.48 7.94
N LEU A 68 -11.47 0.48 8.18
CA LEU A 68 -11.13 -0.74 8.92
C LEU A 68 -10.05 -1.52 8.20
N LEU A 69 -10.16 -1.71 6.89
CA LEU A 69 -9.17 -2.46 6.12
C LEU A 69 -7.82 -1.73 6.05
N THR A 70 -7.84 -0.39 6.06
CA THR A 70 -6.63 0.42 6.22
C THR A 70 -6.03 0.23 7.62
N ALA A 71 -6.84 0.25 8.68
CA ALA A 71 -6.35 0.02 10.04
C ALA A 71 -5.82 -1.41 10.25
N VAL A 72 -6.45 -2.42 9.65
CA VAL A 72 -6.05 -3.83 9.72
C VAL A 72 -4.68 -4.06 9.05
N MET A 73 -4.22 -3.20 8.14
CA MET A 73 -2.84 -3.27 7.64
C MET A 73 -1.78 -3.07 8.72
N ALA A 74 -2.16 -2.53 9.87
CA ALA A 74 -1.27 -2.37 10.99
C ALA A 74 -0.91 -3.71 11.69
N ILE A 75 -1.68 -4.78 11.47
CA ILE A 75 -1.63 -6.06 12.22
C ILE A 75 -1.41 -7.29 11.33
N ARG A 76 -0.75 -7.13 10.17
CA ARG A 76 -0.35 -8.19 9.21
C ARG A 76 -1.26 -9.44 9.18
N PRO A 77 -2.54 -9.28 8.82
CA PRO A 77 -3.46 -10.42 8.77
C PRO A 77 -2.98 -11.54 7.84
N GLU A 78 -2.11 -11.24 6.87
CA GLU A 78 -1.58 -12.21 5.92
C GLU A 78 -0.83 -13.38 6.56
N GLU A 79 -0.12 -13.18 7.68
CA GLU A 79 0.63 -14.27 8.33
C GLU A 79 -0.30 -15.36 8.88
N TYR A 80 -1.48 -14.95 9.33
CA TYR A 80 -2.49 -15.85 9.87
C TYR A 80 -3.36 -16.48 8.76
N LEU A 81 -3.39 -15.87 7.57
CA LEU A 81 -4.23 -16.29 6.44
C LEU A 81 -3.52 -17.21 5.44
N ASP A 82 -2.17 -17.32 5.47
CA ASP A 82 -1.38 -18.17 4.56
C ASP A 82 -1.80 -19.66 4.59
N ALA A 83 -2.52 -20.11 5.63
CA ALA A 83 -3.02 -21.48 5.75
C ALA A 83 -4.25 -21.81 4.89
N ILE A 84 -4.94 -20.81 4.32
CA ILE A 84 -6.26 -21.00 3.71
C ILE A 84 -6.15 -21.16 2.18
N GLY A 85 -6.24 -22.40 1.71
CA GLY A 85 -6.52 -22.72 0.30
C GLY A 85 -5.34 -22.55 -0.68
N GLY A 86 -4.10 -22.56 -0.19
CA GLY A 86 -2.90 -22.44 -1.04
C GLY A 86 -2.70 -21.06 -1.68
N VAL A 87 -3.48 -20.07 -1.25
CA VAL A 87 -3.35 -18.67 -1.68
C VAL A 87 -2.68 -17.90 -0.54
N GLU A 88 -1.59 -17.20 -0.84
CA GLU A 88 -0.91 -16.33 0.11
C GLU A 88 -1.89 -15.32 0.73
N GLY A 89 -1.88 -15.18 2.05
CA GLY A 89 -2.72 -14.28 2.84
C GLY A 89 -2.71 -12.84 2.35
N SER A 90 -1.57 -12.37 1.83
CA SER A 90 -1.44 -11.04 1.23
C SER A 90 -2.34 -10.85 0.00
N SER A 91 -2.68 -11.93 -0.69
CA SER A 91 -3.57 -11.94 -1.84
C SER A 91 -5.03 -11.82 -1.43
N TRP A 92 -5.42 -12.52 -0.34
CA TRP A 92 -6.75 -12.38 0.26
C TRP A 92 -7.00 -10.94 0.69
N TYR A 93 -6.01 -10.33 1.34
CA TYR A 93 -6.08 -8.93 1.72
C TYR A 93 -6.26 -8.01 0.49
N LYS A 94 -5.43 -8.16 -0.54
CA LYS A 94 -5.52 -7.34 -1.77
C LYS A 94 -6.87 -7.53 -2.47
N LEU A 95 -7.41 -8.74 -2.50
CA LEU A 95 -8.71 -9.02 -3.08
C LEU A 95 -9.84 -8.36 -2.28
N ALA A 96 -9.81 -8.45 -0.95
CA ALA A 96 -10.73 -7.74 -0.08
C ALA A 96 -10.65 -6.21 -0.31
N TYR A 97 -9.44 -5.68 -0.47
CA TYR A 97 -9.21 -4.28 -0.80
C TYR A 97 -9.87 -3.91 -2.13
N VAL A 98 -9.62 -4.66 -3.20
CA VAL A 98 -10.27 -4.44 -4.52
C VAL A 98 -11.79 -4.48 -4.40
N GLY A 99 -12.34 -5.47 -3.68
CA GLY A 99 -13.79 -5.58 -3.46
C GLY A 99 -14.38 -4.34 -2.78
N ILE A 100 -13.71 -3.80 -1.76
CA ILE A 100 -14.13 -2.57 -1.09
C ILE A 100 -13.98 -1.35 -2.00
N LEU A 101 -12.91 -1.26 -2.80
CA LEU A 101 -12.76 -0.16 -3.76
C LEU A 101 -13.88 -0.16 -4.82
N VAL A 102 -14.26 -1.35 -5.32
CA VAL A 102 -15.41 -1.50 -6.24
C VAL A 102 -16.71 -1.09 -5.54
N ALA A 103 -16.95 -1.56 -4.32
CA ALA A 103 -18.11 -1.15 -3.53
C ALA A 103 -18.16 0.37 -3.30
N TYR A 104 -17.02 0.98 -3.00
CA TYR A 104 -16.87 2.43 -2.82
C TYR A 104 -17.16 3.18 -4.14
N ALA A 105 -16.60 2.72 -5.26
CA ALA A 105 -16.82 3.27 -6.60
C ALA A 105 -18.30 3.21 -7.03
N LEU A 106 -18.94 2.05 -6.84
CA LEU A 106 -20.35 1.86 -7.19
C LEU A 106 -21.27 2.79 -6.38
N ARG A 107 -20.90 3.08 -5.12
CA ARG A 107 -21.72 3.90 -4.24
C ARG A 107 -21.49 5.40 -4.39
N PHE A 108 -20.23 5.82 -4.43
CA PHE A 108 -19.86 7.24 -4.39
C PHE A 108 -19.41 7.78 -5.74
N GLY A 109 -19.28 6.92 -6.74
CA GLY A 109 -18.83 7.26 -8.08
C GLY A 109 -17.31 7.23 -8.22
N THR A 110 -16.87 7.38 -9.47
CA THR A 110 -15.47 7.47 -9.85
C THR A 110 -15.13 8.86 -10.38
N GLN A 111 -13.87 9.25 -10.25
CA GLN A 111 -13.34 10.40 -10.96
C GLN A 111 -13.29 10.14 -12.47
N ARG A 112 -13.46 11.18 -13.27
CA ARG A 112 -13.35 11.11 -14.75
C ARG A 112 -11.90 11.11 -15.24
N THR A 113 -10.92 10.98 -14.34
CA THR A 113 -9.50 11.01 -14.67
C THR A 113 -9.05 9.63 -15.14
N VAL A 114 -8.28 9.60 -16.23
CA VAL A 114 -7.72 8.35 -16.74
C VAL A 114 -6.62 7.86 -15.81
N ASN A 115 -6.74 6.60 -15.37
CA ASN A 115 -5.76 5.96 -14.51
C ASN A 115 -4.70 5.24 -15.35
N TRP A 116 -3.76 6.01 -15.89
CA TRP A 116 -2.73 5.50 -16.78
C TRP A 116 -1.86 4.35 -16.21
N PRO A 117 -1.49 4.32 -14.91
CA PRO A 117 -0.82 3.16 -14.33
C PRO A 117 -1.62 1.86 -14.44
N VAL A 118 -2.93 1.90 -14.21
CA VAL A 118 -3.80 0.72 -14.36
C VAL A 118 -3.83 0.26 -15.82
N TRP A 119 -3.95 1.18 -16.77
CA TRP A 119 -3.89 0.83 -18.20
C TRP A 119 -2.53 0.28 -18.63
N ALA A 120 -1.43 0.80 -18.09
CA ALA A 120 -0.10 0.24 -18.31
C ALA A 120 -0.03 -1.20 -17.79
N LEU A 121 -0.51 -1.47 -16.57
CA LEU A 121 -0.57 -2.83 -16.02
C LEU A 121 -1.46 -3.77 -16.85
N VAL A 122 -2.60 -3.29 -17.35
CA VAL A 122 -3.47 -4.06 -18.27
C VAL A 122 -2.74 -4.38 -19.57
N ALA A 123 -2.00 -3.42 -20.15
CA ALA A 123 -1.19 -3.65 -21.33
C ALA A 123 -0.09 -4.70 -21.06
N ILE A 124 0.60 -4.59 -19.92
CA ILE A 124 1.62 -5.56 -19.49
C ILE A 124 1.01 -6.96 -19.36
N ALA A 125 -0.13 -7.09 -18.68
CA ALA A 125 -0.84 -8.34 -18.56
C ALA A 125 -1.24 -8.91 -19.93
N PHE A 126 -1.78 -8.07 -20.81
CA PHE A 126 -2.23 -8.47 -22.15
C PHE A 126 -1.10 -9.10 -22.96
N TYR A 127 0.05 -8.42 -23.10
CA TYR A 127 1.15 -9.03 -23.86
C TYR A 127 1.82 -10.18 -23.09
N SER A 128 1.70 -10.25 -21.76
CA SER A 128 2.16 -11.41 -20.98
C SER A 128 1.39 -12.69 -21.35
N PHE A 129 0.10 -12.58 -21.69
CA PHE A 129 -0.70 -13.73 -22.13
C PHE A 129 -0.31 -14.29 -23.49
N VAL A 130 0.23 -13.43 -24.36
CA VAL A 130 0.66 -13.79 -25.73
C VAL A 130 2.18 -13.86 -25.86
N ASN A 131 2.92 -13.72 -24.77
CA ASN A 131 4.38 -13.78 -24.76
C ASN A 131 4.81 -15.20 -25.20
N PRO A 132 5.60 -15.35 -26.28
CA PRO A 132 6.06 -16.66 -26.73
C PRO A 132 7.08 -17.29 -25.78
N ASN A 133 7.68 -16.51 -24.89
CA ASN A 133 8.68 -16.95 -23.94
C ASN A 133 8.35 -16.42 -22.52
N PRO A 134 7.26 -16.89 -21.89
CA PRO A 134 6.97 -16.53 -20.50
C PRO A 134 7.98 -17.22 -19.57
N TYR A 135 8.08 -16.75 -18.31
CA TYR A 135 8.83 -17.47 -17.29
C TYR A 135 8.26 -18.89 -17.08
N PRO A 136 9.06 -19.97 -16.99
CA PRO A 136 8.57 -21.34 -17.14
C PRO A 136 7.48 -21.76 -16.15
N THR A 137 7.52 -21.25 -14.92
CA THR A 137 6.56 -21.56 -13.85
C THR A 137 5.45 -20.52 -13.71
N LEU A 138 5.48 -19.46 -14.53
CA LEU A 138 4.45 -18.41 -14.51
C LEU A 138 3.16 -18.92 -15.15
N THR A 139 2.11 -19.00 -14.34
CA THR A 139 0.77 -19.38 -14.77
C THR A 139 -0.06 -18.16 -15.18
N LYS A 140 -1.05 -18.40 -16.05
CA LYS A 140 -2.07 -17.40 -16.41
C LYS A 140 -2.82 -16.85 -15.19
N PHE A 141 -3.07 -17.69 -14.19
CA PHE A 141 -3.69 -17.26 -12.94
C PHE A 141 -2.80 -16.27 -12.17
N GLN A 142 -1.47 -16.52 -12.10
CA GLN A 142 -0.53 -15.59 -11.46
C GLN A 142 -0.43 -14.25 -12.19
N ILE A 143 -0.57 -14.22 -13.53
CA ILE A 143 -0.66 -12.98 -14.31
C ILE A 143 -1.87 -12.15 -13.86
N VAL A 144 -3.06 -12.77 -13.82
CA VAL A 144 -4.30 -12.10 -13.38
C VAL A 144 -4.20 -11.65 -11.93
N LYS A 145 -3.73 -12.53 -11.04
CA LYS A 145 -3.49 -12.23 -9.62
C LYS A 145 -2.58 -11.01 -9.45
N SER A 146 -1.49 -10.95 -10.20
CA SER A 146 -0.52 -9.85 -10.16
C SER A 146 -1.11 -8.55 -10.70
N LEU A 147 -1.89 -8.61 -11.79
CA LEU A 147 -2.64 -7.47 -12.32
C LEU A 147 -3.55 -6.86 -11.25
N PHE A 148 -4.42 -7.65 -10.63
CA PHE A 148 -5.31 -7.14 -9.59
C PHE A 148 -4.55 -6.62 -8.38
N GLY A 149 -3.51 -7.34 -7.94
CA GLY A 149 -2.71 -6.95 -6.79
C GLY A 149 -1.99 -5.60 -6.95
N LEU A 150 -1.45 -5.32 -8.14
CA LEU A 150 -0.78 -4.04 -8.45
C LEU A 150 -1.79 -2.94 -8.79
N ALA A 151 -2.84 -3.25 -9.56
CA ALA A 151 -3.85 -2.27 -9.97
C ALA A 151 -4.66 -1.74 -8.77
N ALA A 152 -4.85 -2.55 -7.72
CA ALA A 152 -5.56 -2.16 -6.50
C ALA A 152 -5.00 -0.86 -5.89
N GLY A 153 -3.67 -0.73 -5.83
CA GLY A 153 -3.02 0.44 -5.25
C GLY A 153 -3.25 1.71 -6.07
N PHE A 154 -3.41 1.60 -7.38
CA PHE A 154 -3.67 2.74 -8.23
C PHE A 154 -5.17 3.04 -8.37
N ALA A 155 -6.05 2.05 -8.20
CA ALA A 155 -7.49 2.23 -8.32
C ALA A 155 -8.05 3.26 -7.31
N VAL A 156 -7.37 3.50 -6.19
CA VAL A 156 -7.70 4.55 -5.20
C VAL A 156 -7.73 5.96 -5.82
N PHE A 157 -6.92 6.24 -6.85
CA PHE A 157 -6.94 7.53 -7.56
C PHE A 157 -8.17 7.74 -8.43
N SER A 158 -8.92 6.66 -8.72
CA SER A 158 -10.15 6.72 -9.52
C SER A 158 -11.40 6.91 -8.66
N LEU A 159 -11.30 6.92 -7.33
CA LEU A 159 -12.46 7.03 -6.44
C LEU A 159 -12.78 8.50 -6.11
N TYR A 160 -14.07 8.82 -5.96
CA TYR A 160 -14.50 10.10 -5.41
C TYR A 160 -14.70 10.00 -3.89
N TYR A 161 -13.81 10.60 -3.09
CA TYR A 161 -13.94 10.58 -1.64
C TYR A 161 -14.76 11.74 -1.12
N ARG A 162 -15.76 11.45 -0.26
CA ARG A 162 -16.48 12.51 0.46
C ARG A 162 -15.51 13.20 1.42
N THR A 163 -15.64 14.52 1.60
CA THR A 163 -14.77 15.33 2.47
C THR A 163 -14.59 14.73 3.87
N HIS A 164 -15.68 14.28 4.46
CA HIS A 164 -15.68 13.66 5.78
C HIS A 164 -14.93 12.31 5.82
N ASP A 165 -15.08 11.48 4.79
CA ASP A 165 -14.40 10.19 4.70
C ASP A 165 -12.90 10.41 4.47
N LEU A 166 -12.56 11.39 3.63
CA LEU A 166 -11.19 11.81 3.37
C LEU A 166 -10.47 12.19 4.66
N HIS A 167 -11.09 13.03 5.51
CA HIS A 167 -10.51 13.39 6.80
C HIS A 167 -10.30 12.19 7.71
N ARG A 168 -11.30 11.30 7.83
CA ARG A 168 -11.20 10.10 8.67
C ARG A 168 -10.09 9.16 8.20
N LEU A 169 -9.96 8.96 6.89
CA LEU A 169 -8.92 8.11 6.31
C LEU A 169 -7.53 8.71 6.54
N ILE A 170 -7.35 10.03 6.35
CA ILE A 170 -6.08 10.69 6.64
C ILE A 170 -5.71 10.55 8.13
N TRP A 171 -6.65 10.72 9.04
CA TRP A 171 -6.44 10.47 10.47
C TRP A 171 -6.02 9.04 10.76
N ALA A 172 -6.72 8.06 10.18
CA ALA A 172 -6.36 6.65 10.34
C ALA A 172 -4.97 6.35 9.79
N ILE A 173 -4.60 6.90 8.64
CA ILE A 173 -3.26 6.76 8.05
C ILE A 173 -2.19 7.41 8.97
N ALA A 174 -2.44 8.60 9.52
CA ALA A 174 -1.50 9.24 10.45
C ALA A 174 -1.34 8.46 11.77
N LEU A 175 -2.38 7.71 12.18
CA LEU A 175 -2.41 6.88 13.38
C LEU A 175 -1.96 5.43 13.14
N ILE A 176 -1.80 4.99 11.89
CA ILE A 176 -1.62 3.57 11.57
C ILE A 176 -0.46 2.90 12.32
N PRO A 177 0.70 3.55 12.58
CA PRO A 177 1.78 2.88 13.29
C PRO A 177 1.54 2.79 14.79
N LEU A 178 0.76 3.72 15.37
CA LEU A 178 0.31 3.60 16.75
C LEU A 178 -0.71 2.47 16.89
N ILE A 179 -1.61 2.31 15.90
CA ILE A 179 -2.51 1.16 15.81
C ILE A 179 -1.68 -0.13 15.73
N SER A 180 -0.58 -0.14 14.98
CA SER A 180 0.31 -1.31 14.87
C SER A 180 0.99 -1.64 16.20
N ILE A 181 1.43 -0.64 16.97
CA ILE A 181 1.97 -0.83 18.33
C ILE A 181 0.95 -1.46 19.26
N VAL A 182 -0.28 -0.93 19.26
CA VAL A 182 -1.36 -1.48 20.09
C VAL A 182 -1.69 -2.91 19.65
N GLY A 183 -1.79 -3.15 18.34
CA GLY A 183 -2.04 -4.47 17.77
C GLY A 183 -0.97 -5.50 18.14
N GLY A 184 0.31 -5.15 17.98
CA GLY A 184 1.42 -6.02 18.36
C GLY A 184 1.48 -6.30 19.86
N LEU A 185 1.09 -5.33 20.71
CA LEU A 185 0.99 -5.56 22.14
C LEU A 185 -0.12 -6.56 22.46
N VAL A 186 -1.28 -6.44 21.80
CA VAL A 186 -2.38 -7.41 21.93
C VAL A 186 -1.95 -8.79 21.45
N GLU A 187 -1.28 -8.89 20.30
CA GLU A 187 -0.74 -10.15 19.78
C GLU A 187 0.28 -10.78 20.73
N GLN A 188 1.17 -9.98 21.32
CA GLN A 188 2.12 -10.47 22.32
C GLN A 188 1.44 -10.96 23.60
N LEU A 189 0.45 -10.21 24.11
CA LEU A 189 -0.33 -10.64 25.28
C LEU A 189 -1.14 -11.91 25.02
N ALA A 190 -1.58 -12.12 23.77
CA ALA A 190 -2.26 -13.33 23.33
C ALA A 190 -1.30 -14.50 23.03
N GLY A 191 0.03 -14.29 23.06
CA GLY A 191 1.03 -15.28 22.68
C GLY A 191 1.09 -15.57 21.18
N LEU A 192 0.52 -14.70 20.34
CA LEU A 192 0.46 -14.84 18.87
C LEU A 192 1.61 -14.14 18.14
N GLY A 193 2.29 -13.19 18.80
CA GLY A 193 3.33 -12.37 18.19
C GLY A 193 4.36 -11.87 19.20
N ARG A 194 5.33 -11.08 18.73
CA ARG A 194 6.36 -10.45 19.57
C ARG A 194 6.48 -8.98 19.19
N MET A 195 6.57 -8.06 20.15
CA MET A 195 6.80 -6.65 19.83
C MET A 195 8.19 -6.39 19.23
N LEU A 196 9.17 -7.22 19.59
CA LEU A 196 10.57 -7.06 19.25
C LEU A 196 11.09 -8.30 18.49
N GLU A 197 11.83 -8.07 17.42
CA GLU A 197 12.46 -9.09 16.58
C GLU A 197 13.97 -8.83 16.50
N PHE A 198 14.79 -9.89 16.52
CA PHE A 198 16.22 -9.77 16.25
C PHE A 198 16.47 -9.82 14.75
N ASP A 199 17.15 -8.80 14.22
CA ASP A 199 17.59 -8.80 12.84
C ASP A 199 18.58 -9.96 12.60
N PRO A 200 18.32 -10.89 11.68
CA PRO A 200 19.19 -12.05 11.45
C PRO A 200 20.62 -11.67 11.03
N ILE A 201 20.80 -10.50 10.42
CA ILE A 201 22.09 -10.06 9.87
C ILE A 201 22.84 -9.23 10.91
N SER A 202 22.18 -8.25 11.54
CA SER A 202 22.85 -7.35 12.48
C SER A 202 22.80 -7.81 13.93
N ASN A 203 22.00 -8.82 14.27
CA ASN A 203 21.72 -9.27 15.64
C ASN A 203 21.28 -8.13 16.58
N VAL A 204 20.63 -7.10 16.02
CA VAL A 204 20.10 -5.97 16.79
C VAL A 204 18.60 -6.15 16.94
N GLN A 205 18.09 -5.87 18.13
CA GLN A 205 16.68 -5.92 18.43
C GLN A 205 15.95 -4.73 17.77
N ARG A 206 14.88 -5.01 17.03
CA ARG A 206 14.10 -4.07 16.25
C ARG A 206 12.65 -4.10 16.71
N LEU A 207 12.01 -2.93 16.75
CA LEU A 207 10.56 -2.85 16.92
C LEU A 207 9.86 -3.33 15.66
N GLN A 208 9.06 -4.38 15.78
CA GLN A 208 8.21 -4.90 14.70
C GLN A 208 6.72 -4.60 14.93
N ALA A 209 6.31 -4.50 16.20
CA ALA A 209 4.92 -4.33 16.61
C ALA A 209 3.99 -5.43 16.06
N GLY A 210 2.78 -5.10 15.59
CA GLY A 210 1.87 -6.06 14.93
C GLY A 210 2.25 -6.35 13.48
N SER A 211 3.49 -6.05 13.11
CA SER A 211 3.97 -6.13 11.74
C SER A 211 5.41 -6.69 11.69
N ILE A 212 6.04 -6.81 10.51
CA ILE A 212 7.51 -6.90 10.41
C ILE A 212 8.13 -5.50 10.52
N PRO A 213 9.39 -5.37 10.97
CA PRO A 213 10.06 -4.08 11.12
C PRO A 213 10.06 -3.23 9.84
N ALA A 214 10.24 -3.85 8.66
CA ALA A 214 10.27 -3.14 7.39
C ALA A 214 8.91 -2.53 7.01
N TYR A 215 7.82 -3.28 7.20
CA TYR A 215 6.47 -2.80 6.95
C TYR A 215 6.06 -1.72 7.96
N LEU A 216 6.36 -1.91 9.25
CA LEU A 216 6.12 -0.88 10.26
C LEU A 216 6.85 0.43 9.92
N ALA A 217 8.12 0.34 9.50
CA ALA A 217 8.89 1.51 9.08
C ALA A 217 8.27 2.22 7.86
N SER A 218 7.78 1.46 6.87
CA SER A 218 7.05 1.99 5.71
C SER A 218 5.73 2.66 6.10
N LEU A 219 5.00 2.07 7.05
CA LEU A 219 3.77 2.65 7.59
C LEU A 219 4.07 3.94 8.38
N CYS A 220 5.15 3.97 9.17
CA CYS A 220 5.65 5.18 9.83
C CYS A 220 5.99 6.28 8.84
N LEU A 221 6.63 5.96 7.70
CA LEU A 221 6.94 6.96 6.68
C LEU A 221 5.64 7.56 6.10
N THR A 222 4.67 6.71 5.81
CA THR A 222 3.36 7.14 5.30
C THR A 222 2.62 8.00 6.32
N GLY A 223 2.55 7.55 7.58
CA GLY A 223 1.92 8.28 8.68
C GLY A 223 2.62 9.61 9.00
N PHE A 224 3.95 9.64 8.93
CA PHE A 224 4.75 10.86 9.07
C PHE A 224 4.43 11.87 7.97
N ILE A 225 4.44 11.44 6.70
CA ILE A 225 4.13 12.31 5.56
C ILE A 225 2.68 12.85 5.67
N ALA A 226 1.73 11.99 6.07
CA ALA A 226 0.35 12.38 6.32
C ALA A 226 0.24 13.44 7.40
N ALA A 227 0.86 13.18 8.56
CA ALA A 227 0.84 14.09 9.69
C ALA A 227 1.53 15.43 9.38
N VAL A 228 2.70 15.44 8.74
CA VAL A 228 3.39 16.68 8.36
C VAL A 228 2.53 17.54 7.42
N ASN A 229 1.93 16.93 6.40
CA ASN A 229 1.10 17.68 5.47
C ASN A 229 -0.14 18.27 6.13
N GLU A 230 -0.85 17.49 6.95
CA GLU A 230 -2.01 18.01 7.69
C GLU A 230 -1.63 19.07 8.73
N ALA A 231 -0.47 18.94 9.38
CA ALA A 231 0.03 19.96 10.28
C ALA A 231 0.30 21.30 9.56
N ILE A 232 0.73 21.23 8.29
CA ILE A 232 0.94 22.39 7.43
C ILE A 232 -0.39 22.97 6.94
N LEU A 233 -1.26 22.13 6.39
CA LEU A 233 -2.52 22.51 5.73
C LEU A 233 -3.58 22.98 6.75
N ASP A 234 -3.89 22.16 7.75
CA ASP A 234 -4.95 22.41 8.73
C ASP A 234 -4.46 23.21 9.95
N LYS A 235 -3.15 23.44 10.06
CA LYS A 235 -2.52 24.22 11.15
C LYS A 235 -2.73 23.65 12.57
N ARG A 236 -3.16 22.39 12.70
CA ARG A 236 -3.43 21.75 13.99
C ARG A 236 -2.17 21.17 14.62
N ARG A 237 -1.91 21.49 15.90
CA ARG A 237 -0.71 21.04 16.63
C ARG A 237 -0.65 19.53 16.84
N VAL A 238 -1.80 18.86 16.94
CA VAL A 238 -1.89 17.40 17.13
C VAL A 238 -1.14 16.62 16.04
N PHE A 239 -1.14 17.11 14.80
CA PHE A 239 -0.43 16.44 13.72
C PHE A 239 1.09 16.59 13.80
N TRP A 240 1.63 17.65 14.42
CA TRP A 240 3.06 17.70 14.73
C TRP A 240 3.45 16.65 15.77
N VAL A 241 2.60 16.43 16.77
CA VAL A 241 2.81 15.37 17.76
C VAL A 241 2.75 13.99 17.09
N LEU A 242 1.76 13.76 16.20
CA LEU A 242 1.70 12.53 15.44
C LEU A 242 2.92 12.33 14.53
N ALA A 243 3.40 13.37 13.86
CA ALA A 243 4.62 13.28 13.05
C ALA A 243 5.83 12.87 13.91
N ALA A 244 6.00 13.48 15.10
CA ALA A 244 7.06 13.12 16.02
C ALA A 244 6.94 11.68 16.54
N LEU A 245 5.73 11.22 16.87
CA LEU A 245 5.48 9.84 17.29
C LEU A 245 5.79 8.85 16.17
N ASN A 246 5.31 9.11 14.94
CA ASN A 246 5.61 8.29 13.77
C ASN A 246 7.13 8.16 13.55
N LEU A 247 7.86 9.26 13.73
CA LEU A 247 9.31 9.29 13.57
C LEU A 247 10.05 8.54 14.69
N ALA A 248 9.57 8.64 15.93
CA ALA A 248 10.10 7.87 17.06
C ALA A 248 9.92 6.36 16.86
N VAL A 249 8.74 5.94 16.43
CA VAL A 249 8.46 4.53 16.10
C VAL A 249 9.34 4.07 14.93
N MET A 250 9.48 4.90 13.90
CA MET A 250 10.36 4.61 12.76
C MET A 250 11.81 4.42 13.20
N LEU A 251 12.33 5.27 14.08
CA LEU A 251 13.66 5.11 14.67
C LEU A 251 13.78 3.77 15.42
N ALA A 252 12.77 3.40 16.21
CA ALA A 252 12.75 2.12 16.93
C ALA A 252 12.70 0.88 16.02
N THR A 253 12.18 1.00 14.80
CA THR A 253 12.21 -0.10 13.79
C THR A 253 13.60 -0.33 13.19
N LEU A 254 14.53 0.59 13.40
CA LEU A 254 15.84 0.65 12.75
C LEU A 254 15.78 0.66 11.20
N GLY A 255 14.67 1.13 10.62
CA GLY A 255 14.45 1.24 9.19
C GLY A 255 15.23 2.41 8.55
N ARG A 256 16.42 2.14 8.01
CA ARG A 256 17.33 3.15 7.43
C ARG A 256 16.72 3.91 6.24
N MET A 257 16.17 3.16 5.27
CA MET A 257 15.59 3.76 4.06
C MET A 257 14.38 4.63 4.37
N PRO A 258 13.37 4.19 5.14
CA PRO A 258 12.26 5.05 5.57
C PRO A 258 12.71 6.33 6.28
N LEU A 259 13.74 6.27 7.13
CA LEU A 259 14.24 7.47 7.81
C LEU A 259 14.91 8.45 6.84
N ALA A 260 15.79 7.96 5.96
CA ALA A 260 16.42 8.79 4.94
C ALA A 260 15.38 9.46 4.02
N LEU A 261 14.30 8.74 3.71
CA LEU A 261 13.18 9.25 2.93
C LEU A 261 12.34 10.29 3.70
N ALA A 262 12.14 10.12 5.00
CA ALA A 262 11.48 11.12 5.84
C ALA A 262 12.29 12.43 5.92
N MET A 263 13.62 12.31 5.97
CA MET A 263 14.53 13.47 5.88
C MET A 263 14.46 14.12 4.51
N MET A 264 14.54 13.34 3.43
CA MET A 264 14.41 13.85 2.05
C MET A 264 13.07 14.57 1.84
N TYR A 265 11.98 14.01 2.38
CA TYR A 265 10.66 14.63 2.35
C TYR A 265 10.67 15.98 3.08
N SER A 266 11.18 16.01 4.31
CA SER A 266 11.25 17.22 5.14
C SER A 266 12.11 18.32 4.50
N LEU A 267 13.27 17.96 3.97
CA LEU A 267 14.16 18.87 3.24
C LEU A 267 13.48 19.43 2.00
N SER A 268 12.82 18.58 1.22
CA SER A 268 12.05 19.01 0.04
C SER A 268 10.93 19.99 0.41
N MET A 269 10.22 19.75 1.52
CA MET A 269 9.20 20.69 2.02
C MET A 269 9.82 22.04 2.39
N LEU A 270 10.99 22.05 3.05
CA LEU A 270 11.70 23.28 3.42
C LEU A 270 12.14 24.09 2.19
N LEU A 271 12.64 23.41 1.15
CA LEU A 271 13.16 24.02 -0.06
C LEU A 271 12.05 24.53 -1.00
N PHE A 272 10.98 23.73 -1.20
CA PHE A 272 10.03 23.99 -2.28
C PHE A 272 8.69 24.61 -1.82
N LEU A 273 8.32 24.50 -0.54
CA LEU A 273 7.13 25.19 -0.04
C LEU A 273 7.39 26.69 0.16
N PRO A 274 6.44 27.57 -0.21
CA PRO A 274 6.59 29.00 0.03
C PRO A 274 6.55 29.32 1.53
N PHE A 275 7.23 30.41 1.94
CA PHE A 275 7.21 30.90 3.32
C PHE A 275 5.78 31.17 3.84
N SER A 276 4.87 31.61 2.97
CA SER A 276 3.46 31.84 3.32
C SER A 276 2.70 30.57 3.74
N ALA A 277 3.11 29.39 3.25
CA ALA A 277 2.47 28.13 3.60
C ALA A 277 3.02 27.54 4.91
N LEU A 278 4.34 27.61 5.11
CA LEU A 278 5.01 26.95 6.22
C LEU A 278 5.21 27.87 7.43
N GLY A 279 5.46 29.17 7.21
CA GLY A 279 5.84 30.10 8.27
C GLY A 279 7.20 29.78 8.90
N VAL A 280 7.74 30.72 9.69
CA VAL A 280 9.08 30.58 10.30
C VAL A 280 9.08 29.49 11.38
N GLY A 281 8.07 29.47 12.27
CA GLY A 281 8.02 28.50 13.36
C GLY A 281 8.01 27.04 12.90
N ARG A 282 7.27 26.70 11.83
CA ARG A 282 7.22 25.31 11.32
C ARG A 282 8.47 24.94 10.55
N ARG A 283 9.11 25.90 9.87
CA ARG A 283 10.45 25.70 9.29
C ARG A 283 11.46 25.34 10.38
N LEU A 284 11.45 26.08 11.49
CA LEU A 284 12.31 25.79 12.64
C LEU A 284 12.02 24.40 13.22
N VAL A 285 10.75 24.02 13.38
CA VAL A 285 10.39 22.66 13.84
C VAL A 285 10.92 21.58 12.89
N LEU A 286 10.78 21.75 11.57
CA LEU A 286 11.30 20.79 10.60
C LEU A 286 12.84 20.74 10.57
N VAL A 287 13.51 21.88 10.71
CA VAL A 287 14.98 21.95 10.75
C VAL A 287 15.50 21.33 12.04
N ILE A 288 15.00 21.75 13.20
CA ILE A 288 15.44 21.24 14.51
C ILE A 288 15.09 19.76 14.64
N GLY A 289 13.84 19.39 14.32
CA GLY A 289 13.39 18.00 14.35
C GLY A 289 14.16 17.12 13.38
N GLY A 290 14.40 17.60 12.15
CA GLY A 290 15.21 16.92 11.16
C GLY A 290 16.66 16.71 11.63
N SER A 291 17.32 17.78 12.11
CA SER A 291 18.69 17.73 12.63
C SER A 291 18.81 16.79 13.84
N LEU A 292 17.83 16.79 14.74
CA LEU A 292 17.81 15.88 15.89
C LEU A 292 17.71 14.43 15.42
N CYS A 293 16.86 14.13 14.45
CA CYS A 293 16.74 12.77 13.90
C CYS A 293 17.99 12.34 13.16
N VAL A 294 18.68 13.24 12.45
CA VAL A 294 20.00 12.97 11.88
C VAL A 294 21.02 12.64 12.95
N GLY A 295 21.10 13.47 14.00
CA GLY A 295 22.03 13.24 15.11
C GLY A 295 21.76 11.93 15.82
N LEU A 296 20.51 11.64 16.16
CA LEU A 296 20.11 10.37 16.79
C LEU A 296 20.38 9.18 15.88
N PHE A 297 20.09 9.28 14.58
CA PHE A 297 20.42 8.23 13.64
C PHE A 297 21.93 8.00 13.56
N ALA A 298 22.71 9.07 13.42
CA ALA A 298 24.17 8.96 13.37
C ALA A 298 24.72 8.30 14.65
N ILE A 299 24.19 8.64 15.83
CA ILE A 299 24.62 8.06 17.11
C ILE A 299 24.18 6.59 17.24
N ILE A 300 22.90 6.29 17.05
CA ILE A 300 22.33 4.94 17.24
C ILE A 300 22.92 3.95 16.23
N PHE A 301 23.21 4.43 15.01
CA PHE A 301 23.70 3.60 13.93
C PHE A 301 25.15 3.84 13.59
N ALA A 302 25.93 4.57 14.41
CA ALA A 302 27.34 4.83 14.14
C ALA A 302 28.06 3.51 13.81
N ASP A 303 27.98 2.54 14.71
CA ASP A 303 28.60 1.23 14.53
C ASP A 303 27.99 0.48 13.35
N ALA A 304 26.67 0.40 13.24
CA ALA A 304 26.01 -0.32 12.13
C ALA A 304 26.19 0.35 10.74
N LEU A 305 26.58 1.62 10.70
CA LEU A 305 27.01 2.36 9.51
C LEU A 305 28.49 2.07 9.27
N ILE A 306 29.34 2.21 10.28
CA ILE A 306 30.79 1.92 10.22
C ILE A 306 31.03 0.47 9.81
N THR A 307 30.49 -0.51 10.52
CA THR A 307 30.65 -1.94 10.21
C THR A 307 30.08 -2.31 8.84
N ARG A 308 29.16 -1.52 8.27
CA ARG A 308 28.54 -1.82 6.98
C ARG A 308 29.17 -1.08 5.79
N PHE A 309 29.72 0.11 6.02
CA PHE A 309 30.42 0.91 5.01
C PHE A 309 31.94 0.68 5.04
N LEU A 310 32.50 0.35 6.20
CA LEU A 310 33.94 0.13 6.44
C LEU A 310 34.27 -1.31 6.81
N GLY A 311 33.34 -2.05 7.43
CA GLY A 311 33.49 -3.50 7.58
C GLY A 311 33.18 -4.18 6.27
N GLY A 312 34.17 -4.87 5.69
CA GLY A 312 34.07 -5.58 4.42
C GLY A 312 32.84 -6.47 4.33
N GLY A 313 32.44 -6.76 3.09
CA GLY A 313 31.21 -7.46 2.70
C GLY A 313 30.93 -8.79 3.41
N ALA A 314 29.80 -9.40 3.04
CA ALA A 314 29.31 -10.67 3.57
C ALA A 314 30.44 -11.71 3.79
N PRO A 315 30.34 -12.59 4.81
CA PRO A 315 31.35 -13.62 5.05
C PRO A 315 31.59 -14.43 3.77
N GLY A 316 32.77 -14.22 3.15
CA GLY A 316 33.16 -14.84 1.87
C GLY A 316 33.57 -13.86 0.75
N ASN A 317 33.18 -12.59 0.78
CA ASN A 317 33.58 -11.59 -0.23
C ASN A 317 34.35 -10.42 0.40
N GLU A 318 35.62 -10.68 0.71
CA GLU A 318 36.60 -9.65 1.09
C GLU A 318 36.97 -8.80 -0.14
N GLY A 319 36.14 -7.82 -0.50
CA GLY A 319 36.50 -6.89 -1.59
C GLY A 319 35.42 -5.96 -2.11
N GLU A 320 34.13 -6.26 -1.90
CA GLU A 320 33.05 -5.40 -2.41
C GLU A 320 32.61 -4.35 -1.39
N ALA A 321 32.87 -3.09 -1.70
CA ALA A 321 32.71 -1.94 -0.80
C ALA A 321 31.25 -1.52 -0.50
N LEU A 322 30.23 -2.21 -1.03
CA LEU A 322 28.82 -1.85 -0.83
C LEU A 322 27.96 -3.07 -0.46
N ASN A 323 27.71 -3.27 0.84
CA ASN A 323 26.85 -4.35 1.34
C ASN A 323 25.35 -3.98 1.24
N PHE A 324 24.72 -4.38 0.14
CA PHE A 324 23.27 -4.28 -0.07
C PHE A 324 22.46 -5.40 0.62
N MET A 325 22.93 -5.99 1.73
CA MET A 325 22.30 -7.14 2.42
C MET A 325 22.04 -8.33 1.48
N GLY A 326 22.99 -8.66 0.60
CA GLY A 326 22.82 -9.76 -0.36
C GLY A 326 21.86 -9.48 -1.52
N ARG A 327 21.33 -8.25 -1.66
CA ARG A 327 20.43 -7.90 -2.78
C ARG A 327 21.10 -7.99 -4.15
N LEU A 328 22.41 -7.81 -4.24
CA LEU A 328 23.15 -7.96 -5.50
C LEU A 328 22.91 -9.33 -6.13
N VAL A 329 22.94 -10.39 -5.33
CA VAL A 329 22.66 -11.77 -5.77
C VAL A 329 21.27 -11.88 -6.42
N TYR A 330 20.26 -11.27 -5.81
CA TYR A 330 18.89 -11.31 -6.34
C TYR A 330 18.69 -10.38 -7.54
N TRP A 331 19.52 -9.34 -7.66
CA TRP A 331 19.51 -8.43 -8.79
C TRP A 331 20.19 -9.05 -10.00
N GLU A 332 21.28 -9.77 -9.81
CA GLU A 332 21.93 -10.60 -10.82
C GLU A 332 20.98 -11.67 -11.32
N LEU A 333 20.35 -12.42 -10.42
CA LEU A 333 19.33 -13.39 -10.79
C LEU A 333 18.16 -12.74 -11.56
N GLY A 334 17.70 -11.56 -11.15
CA GLY A 334 16.67 -10.83 -11.89
C GLY A 334 17.13 -10.42 -13.29
N ALA A 335 18.41 -10.06 -13.46
CA ALA A 335 19.00 -9.75 -14.76
C ALA A 335 19.09 -10.99 -15.66
N GLU A 336 19.49 -12.14 -15.13
CA GLU A 336 19.48 -13.42 -15.84
C GLU A 336 18.07 -13.83 -16.27
N VAL A 337 17.08 -13.63 -15.40
CA VAL A 337 15.68 -13.90 -15.74
C VAL A 337 15.19 -12.98 -16.87
N LEU A 338 15.63 -11.73 -16.89
CA LEU A 338 15.27 -10.72 -17.90
C LEU A 338 15.93 -10.98 -19.27
N GLU A 339 17.15 -11.52 -19.29
CA GLU A 339 18.00 -11.67 -20.48
C GLU A 339 17.29 -12.31 -21.70
N PRO A 340 16.46 -13.37 -21.58
CA PRO A 340 15.78 -13.97 -22.73
C PRO A 340 14.70 -13.10 -23.37
N SER A 341 14.25 -12.04 -22.69
CA SER A 341 13.16 -11.17 -23.16
C SER A 341 13.24 -9.76 -22.54
N PRO A 342 14.25 -8.94 -22.88
CA PRO A 342 14.49 -7.66 -22.23
C PRO A 342 13.46 -6.59 -22.63
N ILE A 343 12.88 -6.70 -23.83
CA ILE A 343 11.98 -5.68 -24.40
C ILE A 343 10.59 -5.76 -23.76
N ILE A 344 10.01 -6.97 -23.71
CA ILE A 344 8.64 -7.22 -23.22
C ILE A 344 8.61 -7.95 -21.87
N GLY A 345 9.75 -8.35 -21.32
CA GLY A 345 9.82 -9.07 -20.05
C GLY A 345 9.38 -10.52 -20.18
N ARG A 346 9.26 -11.18 -19.03
CA ARG A 346 8.95 -12.61 -18.90
C ARG A 346 7.51 -12.87 -18.45
N GLY A 347 6.73 -11.81 -18.26
CA GLY A 347 5.31 -11.85 -17.94
C GLY A 347 4.99 -11.29 -16.56
N LEU A 348 3.86 -10.59 -16.44
CA LEU A 348 3.43 -9.94 -15.21
C LEU A 348 3.33 -10.92 -14.04
N GLY A 349 4.07 -10.65 -12.96
CA GLY A 349 4.15 -11.53 -11.79
C GLY A 349 5.43 -12.36 -11.71
N THR A 350 6.19 -12.46 -12.80
CA THR A 350 7.49 -13.14 -12.81
C THR A 350 8.39 -12.66 -11.69
N GLY A 351 8.40 -11.35 -11.41
CA GLY A 351 9.24 -10.72 -10.40
C GLY A 351 9.06 -11.23 -8.97
N ILE A 352 7.95 -11.94 -8.67
CA ILE A 352 7.78 -12.72 -7.44
C ILE A 352 8.13 -14.19 -7.69
N ILE A 353 7.62 -14.77 -8.78
CA ILE A 353 7.72 -16.21 -9.03
C ILE A 353 9.17 -16.69 -9.12
N PHE A 354 10.05 -15.94 -9.80
CA PHE A 354 11.45 -16.36 -9.91
C PHE A 354 12.17 -16.40 -8.56
N MET A 355 11.81 -15.52 -7.63
CA MET A 355 12.37 -15.51 -6.27
C MET A 355 11.90 -16.72 -5.46
N LEU A 356 10.64 -17.14 -5.65
CA LEU A 356 10.11 -18.35 -5.01
C LEU A 356 10.80 -19.61 -5.55
N ASP A 357 11.04 -19.67 -6.85
CA ASP A 357 11.70 -20.82 -7.50
C ASP A 357 13.18 -20.94 -7.12
N ALA A 358 13.86 -19.82 -6.92
CA ALA A 358 15.27 -19.78 -6.52
C ALA A 358 15.54 -20.26 -5.09
N LYS A 359 14.49 -20.49 -4.27
CA LYS A 359 14.57 -21.02 -2.89
C LYS A 359 15.63 -20.32 -2.03
N ILE A 360 15.70 -19.00 -2.17
CA ILE A 360 16.68 -18.17 -1.48
C ILE A 360 16.51 -18.31 0.05
N PRO A 361 17.59 -18.55 0.81
CA PRO A 361 17.54 -18.63 2.26
C PRO A 361 16.93 -17.38 2.91
N GLY A 362 16.19 -17.57 4.02
CA GLY A 362 15.63 -16.46 4.79
C GLY A 362 14.25 -15.96 4.35
N ASN A 363 13.51 -16.75 3.56
CA ASN A 363 12.13 -16.43 3.14
C ASN A 363 12.02 -15.08 2.40
N ILE A 364 13.05 -14.71 1.64
CA ILE A 364 13.07 -13.49 0.83
C ILE A 364 12.21 -13.73 -0.41
N ARG A 365 11.01 -13.17 -0.41
CA ARG A 365 10.00 -13.40 -1.46
C ARG A 365 10.01 -12.38 -2.60
N ALA A 366 10.95 -11.42 -2.59
CA ALA A 366 10.98 -10.35 -3.58
C ALA A 366 12.38 -9.69 -3.71
N PRO A 367 12.71 -9.12 -4.88
CA PRO A 367 14.05 -8.59 -5.17
C PRO A 367 14.42 -7.29 -4.43
N HIS A 368 13.44 -6.66 -3.75
CA HIS A 368 13.62 -5.36 -3.08
C HIS A 368 14.14 -4.27 -4.03
N ASN A 369 13.61 -4.28 -5.25
CA ASN A 369 13.84 -3.29 -6.29
C ASN A 369 12.64 -3.35 -7.24
N GLU A 370 11.72 -2.40 -7.11
CA GLU A 370 10.48 -2.38 -7.88
C GLU A 370 10.75 -2.13 -9.36
N TYR A 371 11.82 -1.42 -9.71
CA TYR A 371 12.20 -1.20 -11.11
C TYR A 371 12.66 -2.49 -11.77
N LEU A 372 13.53 -3.25 -11.09
CA LEU A 372 13.94 -4.57 -11.56
C LEU A 372 12.74 -5.51 -11.68
N ARG A 373 11.84 -5.49 -10.68
CA ARG A 373 10.61 -6.27 -10.73
C ARG A 373 9.76 -5.93 -11.96
N LEU A 374 9.51 -4.65 -12.22
CA LEU A 374 8.73 -4.20 -13.39
C LEU A 374 9.43 -4.49 -14.72
N LEU A 375 10.77 -4.44 -14.75
CA LEU A 375 11.57 -4.88 -15.91
C LEU A 375 11.42 -6.38 -16.15
N VAL A 376 11.54 -7.21 -15.12
CA VAL A 376 11.35 -8.66 -15.25
C VAL A 376 9.91 -9.00 -15.69
N ASP A 377 8.93 -8.28 -15.14
CA ASP A 377 7.51 -8.49 -15.45
C ASP A 377 7.16 -8.07 -16.89
N GLY A 378 7.57 -6.87 -17.30
CA GLY A 378 7.11 -6.24 -18.54
C GLY A 378 8.19 -5.73 -19.48
N GLY A 379 9.47 -5.93 -19.17
CA GLY A 379 10.60 -5.45 -19.94
C GLY A 379 10.71 -3.93 -19.93
N PHE A 380 11.56 -3.40 -20.80
CA PHE A 380 11.69 -1.95 -20.97
C PHE A 380 10.37 -1.28 -21.39
N ILE A 381 9.54 -1.95 -22.21
CA ILE A 381 8.23 -1.43 -22.61
C ILE A 381 7.31 -1.29 -21.40
N GLY A 382 7.16 -2.35 -20.60
CA GLY A 382 6.29 -2.34 -19.42
C GLY A 382 6.73 -1.31 -18.38
N LEU A 383 8.03 -1.26 -18.07
CA LEU A 383 8.57 -0.25 -17.16
C LEU A 383 8.28 1.17 -17.66
N THR A 384 8.55 1.44 -18.94
CA THR A 384 8.37 2.79 -19.52
C THR A 384 6.91 3.20 -19.52
N LEU A 385 6.00 2.30 -19.93
CA LEU A 385 4.55 2.55 -19.90
C LEU A 385 4.07 2.84 -18.48
N PHE A 386 4.55 2.07 -17.50
CA PHE A 386 4.16 2.26 -16.11
C PHE A 386 4.66 3.60 -15.55
N LEU A 387 5.94 3.93 -15.74
CA LEU A 387 6.53 5.19 -15.26
C LEU A 387 5.89 6.40 -15.95
N ALA A 388 5.74 6.35 -17.27
CA ALA A 388 5.07 7.41 -18.03
C ALA A 388 3.60 7.55 -17.59
N GLY A 389 2.92 6.44 -17.35
CA GLY A 389 1.55 6.43 -16.83
C GLY A 389 1.45 7.06 -15.45
N PHE A 390 2.38 6.76 -14.54
CA PHE A 390 2.40 7.33 -13.20
C PHE A 390 2.65 8.85 -13.23
N VAL A 391 3.60 9.30 -14.05
CA VAL A 391 3.86 10.74 -14.29
C VAL A 391 2.63 11.43 -14.91
N ALA A 392 1.97 10.80 -15.89
CA ALA A 392 0.78 11.34 -16.53
C ALA A 392 -0.40 11.45 -15.55
N LEU A 393 -0.62 10.45 -14.70
CA LEU A 393 -1.61 10.47 -13.62
C LEU A 393 -1.34 11.64 -12.67
N LEU A 394 -0.12 11.76 -12.14
CA LEU A 394 0.23 12.82 -11.20
C LEU A 394 0.13 14.21 -11.84
N ARG A 395 0.58 14.37 -13.08
CA ARG A 395 0.44 15.63 -13.82
C ARG A 395 -1.02 16.01 -14.02
N GLY A 396 -1.87 15.05 -14.39
CA GLY A 396 -3.30 15.25 -14.54
C GLY A 396 -3.96 15.68 -13.23
N GLN A 397 -3.65 14.96 -12.14
CA GLN A 397 -4.24 15.19 -10.81
C GLN A 397 -3.70 16.44 -10.10
N THR A 398 -2.47 16.89 -10.42
CA THR A 398 -1.88 18.10 -9.81
C THR A 398 -2.16 19.37 -10.60
N ARG A 399 -2.69 19.27 -11.83
CA ARG A 399 -3.04 20.43 -12.66
C ARG A 399 -4.15 21.24 -11.99
N GLY A 400 -3.94 22.55 -11.86
CA GLY A 400 -4.90 23.46 -11.23
C GLY A 400 -4.94 23.42 -9.69
N LYS A 401 -4.16 22.55 -9.04
CA LYS A 401 -4.10 22.48 -7.57
C LYS A 401 -3.25 23.62 -6.99
N PRO A 402 -3.50 24.06 -5.73
CA PRO A 402 -2.64 24.99 -5.02
C PRO A 402 -1.18 24.51 -4.96
N LYS A 403 -0.23 25.45 -5.01
CA LYS A 403 1.22 25.15 -4.98
C LYS A 403 1.61 24.19 -3.82
N PRO A 404 1.13 24.36 -2.57
CA PRO A 404 1.49 23.43 -1.49
C PRO A 404 1.10 21.97 -1.76
N ILE A 405 -0.12 21.73 -2.24
CA ILE A 405 -0.61 20.38 -2.59
C ILE A 405 0.23 19.78 -3.71
N ARG A 406 0.56 20.57 -4.74
CA ARG A 406 1.44 20.12 -5.84
C ARG A 406 2.80 19.70 -5.33
N VAL A 407 3.46 20.54 -4.52
CA VAL A 407 4.79 20.26 -3.97
C VAL A 407 4.74 18.98 -3.11
N MET A 408 3.77 18.89 -2.19
CA MET A 408 3.60 17.70 -1.35
C MET A 408 3.39 16.42 -2.16
N ALA A 409 2.54 16.46 -3.19
CA ALA A 409 2.27 15.29 -4.03
C ALA A 409 3.49 14.85 -4.85
N TRP A 410 4.19 15.79 -5.49
CA TRP A 410 5.40 15.49 -6.27
C TRP A 410 6.57 15.04 -5.40
N THR A 411 6.72 15.59 -4.19
CA THR A 411 7.71 15.08 -3.23
C THR A 411 7.33 13.69 -2.72
N GLY A 412 6.05 13.42 -2.45
CA GLY A 412 5.59 12.07 -2.10
C GLY A 412 5.89 11.06 -3.22
N ALA A 413 5.64 11.44 -4.47
CA ALA A 413 6.00 10.62 -5.63
C ALA A 413 7.51 10.38 -5.75
N LEU A 414 8.34 11.40 -5.50
CA LEU A 414 9.80 11.27 -5.47
C LEU A 414 10.25 10.33 -4.35
N VAL A 415 9.67 10.44 -3.16
CA VAL A 415 9.92 9.51 -2.05
C VAL A 415 9.62 8.08 -2.44
N LEU A 416 8.45 7.83 -3.05
CA LEU A 416 8.08 6.49 -3.52
C LEU A 416 9.06 5.98 -4.59
N ALA A 417 9.48 6.84 -5.53
CA ALA A 417 10.42 6.50 -6.58
C ALA A 417 11.81 6.13 -6.01
N VAL A 418 12.32 6.89 -5.04
CA VAL A 418 13.60 6.57 -4.40
C VAL A 418 13.48 5.33 -3.52
N PHE A 419 12.36 5.14 -2.81
CA PHE A 419 12.12 3.94 -2.02
C PHE A 419 12.14 2.68 -2.89
N SER A 420 11.51 2.77 -4.06
CA SER A 420 11.41 1.70 -5.06
C SER A 420 12.77 1.20 -5.61
N LEU A 421 13.87 1.95 -5.43
CA LEU A 421 15.22 1.50 -5.78
C LEU A 421 15.72 0.39 -4.85
N THR A 422 15.20 0.36 -3.63
CA THR A 422 15.72 -0.44 -2.52
C THR A 422 14.65 -1.27 -1.83
N ASP A 423 13.41 -1.18 -2.26
CA ASP A 423 12.33 -2.01 -1.74
C ASP A 423 11.25 -2.19 -2.79
N ASN A 424 10.34 -3.12 -2.51
CA ASN A 424 9.17 -3.39 -3.34
C ASN A 424 8.03 -2.44 -2.95
N ALA A 425 8.32 -1.13 -2.99
CA ALA A 425 7.50 -0.10 -2.38
C ALA A 425 6.11 0.07 -3.03
N ILE A 426 5.89 -0.45 -4.24
CA ILE A 426 4.60 -0.40 -4.95
C ILE A 426 3.83 -1.70 -4.78
N SER A 427 4.53 -2.83 -4.73
CA SER A 427 3.91 -4.14 -4.70
C SER A 427 3.68 -4.70 -3.29
N ALA A 428 4.34 -4.14 -2.27
CA ALA A 428 4.09 -4.43 -0.87
C ALA A 428 2.67 -4.02 -0.43
N PRO A 429 2.05 -4.71 0.55
CA PRO A 429 0.75 -4.30 1.09
C PRO A 429 0.73 -2.85 1.60
N THR A 430 1.83 -2.39 2.20
CA THR A 430 1.97 -1.00 2.71
C THR A 430 1.86 0.07 1.62
N ALA A 431 2.13 -0.28 0.36
CA ALA A 431 1.97 0.61 -0.79
C ALA A 431 0.54 1.11 -0.94
N LEU A 432 -0.46 0.27 -0.59
CA LEU A 432 -1.87 0.62 -0.67
C LEU A 432 -2.19 1.81 0.24
N THR A 433 -1.64 1.82 1.46
CA THR A 433 -1.80 2.94 2.41
C THR A 433 -1.13 4.21 1.89
N PHE A 434 0.06 4.10 1.30
CA PHE A 434 0.78 5.24 0.74
C PHE A 434 0.07 5.84 -0.47
N LEU A 435 -0.34 5.01 -1.42
CA LEU A 435 -1.05 5.44 -2.63
C LEU A 435 -2.45 5.97 -2.30
N LEU A 436 -3.15 5.35 -1.34
CA LEU A 436 -4.41 5.88 -0.80
C LEU A 436 -4.19 7.29 -0.24
N TYR A 437 -3.18 7.48 0.62
CA TYR A 437 -2.87 8.78 1.16
C TYR A 437 -2.60 9.83 0.07
N LEU A 438 -1.80 9.48 -0.94
CA LEU A 438 -1.48 10.39 -2.03
C LEU A 438 -2.73 10.77 -2.85
N ALA A 439 -3.66 9.84 -3.06
CA ALA A 439 -4.95 10.12 -3.69
C ALA A 439 -5.81 11.06 -2.83
N LEU A 440 -5.88 10.85 -1.51
CA LEU A 440 -6.60 11.70 -0.58
C LEU A 440 -6.03 13.13 -0.54
N LEU A 441 -4.71 13.28 -0.53
CA LEU A 441 -4.04 14.59 -0.58
C LEU A 441 -4.41 15.38 -1.85
N LEU A 442 -4.45 14.70 -3.00
CA LEU A 442 -4.79 15.35 -4.27
C LEU A 442 -6.25 15.82 -4.32
N GLN A 443 -7.17 15.09 -3.68
CA GLN A 443 -8.58 15.47 -3.57
C GLN A 443 -8.82 16.56 -2.51
N ARG A 444 -8.00 16.61 -1.45
CA ARG A 444 -8.03 17.69 -0.44
C ARG A 444 -7.90 19.07 -1.10
N GLY A 445 -7.12 19.18 -2.17
CA GLY A 445 -6.87 20.42 -2.90
C GLY A 445 -8.02 20.95 -3.76
N GLU A 446 -9.14 20.23 -3.90
CA GLU A 446 -10.29 20.68 -4.73
C GLU A 446 -11.17 21.72 -4.04
N GLY A 447 -11.03 21.92 -2.72
CA GLY A 447 -12.01 22.66 -1.94
C GLY A 447 -13.40 21.99 -2.02
N PRO A 448 -14.43 22.55 -1.37
CA PRO A 448 -15.79 22.05 -1.53
C PRO A 448 -16.36 22.47 -2.90
N SER A 449 -15.79 21.99 -4.00
CA SER A 449 -16.51 21.98 -5.28
C SER A 449 -17.54 20.86 -5.21
N LEU A 450 -18.73 21.21 -4.72
CA LEU A 450 -19.92 20.36 -4.84
C LEU A 450 -20.01 19.82 -6.28
N PRO A 451 -20.41 18.55 -6.49
CA PRO A 451 -20.71 18.06 -7.81
C PRO A 451 -21.70 19.05 -8.45
N ARG A 452 -21.30 19.69 -9.56
CA ARG A 452 -22.28 20.36 -10.39
C ARG A 452 -23.27 19.28 -10.77
N ALA A 453 -24.50 19.40 -10.29
CA ALA A 453 -25.59 18.48 -10.62
C ALA A 453 -25.55 18.25 -12.14
N PRO A 454 -25.74 17.00 -12.60
CA PRO A 454 -25.76 16.71 -14.03
C PRO A 454 -26.74 17.67 -14.70
N ARG A 455 -26.22 18.47 -15.64
CA ARG A 455 -27.04 19.35 -16.48
C ARG A 455 -27.76 18.54 -17.53
#